data_AF-A0A358RJ87-F1
#
_entry.id   AF-A0A358RJ87-F1
#
_cell.length_a   1.000
_cell.length_b   1.000
_cell.length_c   1.000
_cell.angle_alpha   90.00
_cell.angle_beta   90.00
_cell.angle_gamma   90.00
#
_symmetry.space_group_name_H-M   'P 1'
#
loop_
_entity.id
_entity.type
_entity.pdbx_description
1 polymer ?
#
loop_
_entity_poly.entity_id
_entity_poly.type
_entity_poly.pdbx_seq_one_letter_code
_entity_poly.pdbx_strand_id
1 'polypeptide(L)'
;MFDYAFSNFANEIMLKSGENLDVRLAVSGGKSKNIALGAERDVARFVARDDSAKYEIKFDLPSSVKAPVKKGDKVGEAYLLKDGVVIDRMGVVANEDVARLNLFDAIGEIAKNWSTSK
;
A
#
# COMPACT_ATOMS: atom_id res chain seq x y z
N MET A 1 -13.31 42.38 -9.14
CA MET A 1 -12.12 42.14 -8.31
C MET A 1 -12.28 40.75 -7.69
N PHE A 2 -11.94 39.70 -8.46
CA PHE A 2 -12.15 38.29 -8.09
C PHE A 2 -10.82 37.55 -7.83
N ASP A 3 -9.71 38.26 -7.83
CA ASP A 3 -8.38 37.65 -7.82
C ASP A 3 -7.84 37.31 -6.41
N TYR A 4 -8.53 37.76 -5.35
CA TYR A 4 -8.07 37.57 -3.96
C TYR A 4 -8.57 36.30 -3.28
N ALA A 5 -9.46 35.53 -3.91
CA ALA A 5 -10.02 34.31 -3.32
C ALA A 5 -9.11 33.06 -3.49
N PHE A 6 -8.10 33.13 -4.36
CA PHE A 6 -7.26 31.97 -4.71
C PHE A 6 -5.83 32.03 -4.15
N SER A 7 -5.40 33.13 -3.53
CA SER A 7 -4.03 33.29 -3.02
C SER A 7 -3.74 32.55 -1.69
N ASN A 8 -4.76 32.00 -1.04
CA ASN A 8 -4.65 31.46 0.33
C ASN A 8 -4.65 29.93 0.42
N PHE A 9 -4.77 29.21 -0.69
CA PHE A 9 -4.79 27.74 -0.71
C PHE A 9 -3.59 27.19 -1.46
N ALA A 10 -2.75 26.42 -0.78
CA ALA A 10 -1.71 25.62 -1.40
C ALA A 10 -2.23 24.19 -1.54
N ASN A 11 -2.04 23.59 -2.72
CA ASN A 11 -2.39 22.19 -2.94
C ASN A 11 -1.16 21.34 -2.63
N GLU A 12 -1.16 20.65 -1.50
CA GLU A 12 -0.07 19.77 -1.08
C GLU A 12 -0.43 18.33 -1.45
N ILE A 13 0.37 17.71 -2.30
CA ILE A 13 0.19 16.30 -2.69
C ILE A 13 0.83 15.47 -1.59
N MET A 14 0.02 14.76 -0.81
CA MET A 14 0.52 13.95 0.30
C MET A 14 0.72 12.49 -0.11
N LEU A 15 -0.15 11.95 -0.97
CA LEU A 15 -0.02 10.62 -1.53
C LEU A 15 -0.41 10.65 -2.99
N LYS A 16 0.39 10.01 -3.85
CA LYS A 16 0.08 9.89 -5.27
C LYS A 16 -0.20 8.43 -5.61
N SER A 17 -1.29 8.19 -6.33
CA SER A 17 -1.61 6.87 -6.87
C SER A 17 -0.50 6.42 -7.81
N GLY A 18 -0.10 5.16 -7.66
CA GLY A 18 1.00 4.55 -8.42
C GLY A 18 2.40 4.85 -7.88
N GLU A 19 2.55 5.78 -6.92
CA GLU A 19 3.80 5.97 -6.19
C GLU A 19 3.92 4.95 -5.06
N ASN A 20 5.14 4.50 -4.81
CA ASN A 20 5.41 3.56 -3.72
C ASN A 20 5.32 4.30 -2.39
N LEU A 21 4.51 3.77 -1.47
CA LEU A 21 4.53 4.18 -0.08
C LEU A 21 5.85 3.76 0.57
N ASP A 22 6.35 4.55 1.52
CA ASP A 22 7.50 4.18 2.37
C ASP A 22 7.21 2.98 3.29
N VAL A 23 5.96 2.50 3.30
CA VAL A 23 5.53 1.33 4.07
C VAL A 23 5.50 0.10 3.17
N ARG A 24 6.08 -1.00 3.67
CA ARG A 24 6.07 -2.31 3.00
C ARG A 24 5.27 -3.31 3.82
N LEU A 25 4.56 -4.20 3.13
CA LEU A 25 3.78 -5.26 3.77
C LEU A 25 4.46 -6.61 3.61
N ALA A 26 4.51 -7.39 4.69
CA ALA A 26 5.07 -8.73 4.65
C ALA A 26 4.15 -9.68 3.88
N VAL A 27 4.73 -10.51 3.00
CA VAL A 27 4.00 -11.53 2.24
C VAL A 27 4.45 -12.92 2.69
N SER A 28 3.50 -13.70 3.20
CA SER A 28 3.69 -15.07 3.66
C SER A 28 3.48 -16.06 2.51
N GLY A 29 4.46 -16.93 2.29
CA GLY A 29 4.42 -17.95 1.24
C GLY A 29 4.56 -17.42 -0.20
N GLY A 30 4.98 -16.15 -0.35
CA GLY A 30 5.27 -15.53 -1.63
C GLY A 30 6.72 -15.69 -2.05
N LYS A 31 7.00 -15.56 -3.36
CA LYS A 31 8.38 -15.48 -3.88
C LYS A 31 9.16 -14.30 -3.27
N SER A 32 8.46 -13.21 -2.95
CA SER A 32 8.99 -12.09 -2.18
C SER A 32 8.47 -12.13 -0.75
N LYS A 33 9.32 -11.73 0.20
CA LYS A 33 8.96 -11.62 1.62
C LYS A 33 8.21 -10.33 1.94
N ASN A 34 8.34 -9.30 1.11
CA ASN A 34 7.68 -8.02 1.27
C ASN A 34 7.18 -7.51 -0.09
N ILE A 35 6.15 -6.69 -0.07
CA ILE A 35 5.57 -6.07 -1.26
C ILE A 35 5.48 -4.55 -1.08
N ALA A 36 5.78 -3.80 -2.14
CA ALA A 36 5.54 -2.37 -2.16
C ALA A 36 4.04 -2.08 -2.20
N LEU A 37 3.64 -1.06 -1.46
CA LEU A 37 2.26 -0.59 -1.38
C LEU A 37 2.08 0.70 -2.16
N GLY A 38 0.88 0.94 -2.64
CA GLY A 38 0.46 2.18 -3.27
C GLY A 38 -0.89 2.64 -2.73
N ALA A 39 -1.19 3.92 -2.91
CA ALA A 39 -2.53 4.43 -2.66
C ALA A 39 -3.47 4.05 -3.83
N GLU A 40 -4.70 3.64 -3.51
CA GLU A 40 -5.73 3.34 -4.52
C GLU A 40 -6.07 4.57 -5.38
N ARG A 41 -5.97 5.76 -4.78
CA ARG A 41 -6.26 7.05 -5.43
C ARG A 41 -5.28 8.13 -5.00
N ASP A 42 -5.20 9.19 -5.79
CA ASP A 42 -4.45 10.40 -5.44
C ASP A 42 -5.07 11.07 -4.21
N VAL A 43 -4.21 11.52 -3.29
CA VAL A 43 -4.59 12.31 -2.12
C VAL A 43 -3.82 13.62 -2.19
N ALA A 44 -4.45 14.59 -2.83
CA ALA A 44 -4.07 15.98 -2.74
C ALA A 44 -4.93 16.65 -1.67
N ARG A 45 -4.30 17.49 -0.84
CA ARG A 45 -5.03 18.33 0.10
C ARG A 45 -4.84 19.79 -0.19
N PHE A 46 -5.97 20.49 -0.12
CA PHE A 46 -6.01 21.94 -0.03
C PHE A 46 -5.69 22.33 1.40
N VAL A 47 -4.47 22.81 1.62
CA VAL A 47 -4.05 23.39 2.89
C VAL A 47 -4.21 24.90 2.75
N ALA A 48 -5.02 25.51 3.60
CA ALA A 48 -5.00 26.97 3.69
C ALA A 48 -3.63 27.36 4.25
N ARG A 49 -2.98 28.37 3.67
CA ARG A 49 -1.60 28.76 4.02
C ARG A 49 -1.42 29.17 5.50
N ASP A 50 -2.54 29.43 6.18
CA ASP A 50 -2.63 29.81 7.60
C ASP A 50 -3.25 28.71 8.48
N ASP A 51 -3.45 27.49 7.94
CA ASP A 51 -4.03 26.37 8.67
C ASP A 51 -2.98 25.79 9.62
N SER A 52 -3.09 26.14 10.90
CA SER A 52 -2.28 25.55 11.99
C SER A 52 -2.69 24.11 12.33
N ALA A 53 -3.67 23.56 11.60
CA ALA A 53 -4.16 22.22 11.82
C ALA A 53 -3.08 21.16 11.57
N LYS A 54 -2.97 20.19 12.48
CA LYS A 54 -2.04 19.08 12.33
C LYS A 54 -2.66 18.01 11.45
N TYR A 55 -1.88 17.61 10.46
CA TYR A 55 -2.29 16.65 9.46
C TYR A 55 -1.41 15.41 9.54
N GLU A 56 -2.03 14.26 9.70
CA GLU A 56 -1.33 12.97 9.85
C GLU A 56 -1.97 11.92 8.94
N ILE A 57 -1.13 11.05 8.37
CA ILE A 57 -1.58 9.86 7.66
C ILE A 57 -1.31 8.65 8.55
N LYS A 58 -2.35 7.86 8.83
CA LYS A 58 -2.22 6.58 9.52
C LYS A 58 -2.53 5.44 8.56
N PHE A 59 -1.66 4.44 8.54
CA PHE A 59 -1.86 3.22 7.77
C PHE A 59 -2.36 2.11 8.71
N ASP A 60 -3.50 1.53 8.37
CA ASP A 60 -4.03 0.34 9.01
C ASP A 60 -3.82 -0.84 8.08
N LEU A 61 -2.73 -1.55 8.32
CA LEU A 61 -2.26 -2.66 7.51
C LEU A 61 -2.21 -3.90 8.39
N PRO A 62 -2.61 -5.08 7.87
CA PRO A 62 -2.42 -6.33 8.58
C PRO A 62 -0.92 -6.61 8.76
N SER A 63 -0.55 -7.47 9.71
CA SER A 63 0.87 -7.79 9.93
C SER A 63 1.50 -8.51 8.74
N SER A 64 0.72 -9.28 7.98
CA SER A 64 1.15 -9.90 6.72
C SER A 64 -0.04 -10.31 5.85
N VAL A 65 0.20 -10.49 4.56
CA VAL A 65 -0.75 -11.04 3.59
C VAL A 65 -0.25 -12.36 3.02
N LYS A 66 -1.16 -13.24 2.59
CA LYS A 66 -0.81 -14.55 2.04
C LYS A 66 -0.71 -14.48 0.53
N ALA A 67 0.34 -15.05 -0.06
CA ALA A 67 0.46 -15.15 -1.52
C ALA A 67 -0.58 -16.12 -2.13
N PRO A 68 -1.03 -15.90 -3.38
CA PRO A 68 -0.59 -14.85 -4.31
C PRO A 68 -1.24 -13.49 -4.05
N VAL A 69 -0.48 -12.42 -4.27
CA VAL A 69 -0.97 -11.02 -4.24
C VAL A 69 -0.73 -10.42 -5.62
N LYS A 70 -1.72 -9.72 -6.18
CA LYS A 70 -1.60 -9.04 -7.46
C LYS A 70 -1.52 -7.53 -7.28
N LYS A 71 -0.89 -6.86 -8.24
CA LYS A 71 -0.92 -5.40 -8.33
C LYS A 71 -2.37 -4.93 -8.40
N GLY A 72 -2.72 -3.98 -7.54
CA GLY A 72 -4.08 -3.45 -7.39
C GLY A 72 -4.92 -4.17 -6.32
N ASP A 73 -4.46 -5.29 -5.75
CA ASP A 73 -5.18 -5.94 -4.66
C ASP A 73 -5.17 -5.04 -3.42
N LYS A 74 -6.36 -4.79 -2.86
CA LYS A 74 -6.50 -4.04 -1.61
C LYS A 74 -5.96 -4.89 -0.45
N VAL A 75 -4.96 -4.35 0.25
CA VAL A 75 -4.28 -5.03 1.36
C VAL A 75 -4.47 -4.33 2.70
N GLY A 76 -5.04 -3.12 2.71
CA GLY A 76 -5.42 -2.42 3.92
C GLY A 76 -6.01 -1.04 3.61
N GLU A 77 -5.96 -0.15 4.60
CA GLU A 77 -6.57 1.17 4.53
C GLU A 77 -5.64 2.24 5.08
N ALA A 78 -5.74 3.46 4.54
CA ALA A 78 -5.07 4.63 5.08
C ALA A 78 -6.10 5.70 5.47
N TYR A 79 -5.82 6.36 6.57
CA TYR A 79 -6.67 7.36 7.21
C TYR A 79 -5.94 8.68 7.23
N LEU A 80 -6.62 9.72 6.76
CA LEU A 80 -6.14 11.07 6.83
C LEU A 80 -6.77 11.76 8.04
N LEU A 81 -5.95 12.12 9.01
CA LEU A 81 -6.37 12.80 10.22
C LEU A 81 -6.11 14.31 10.09
N LYS A 82 -7.08 15.11 10.54
CA LYS A 82 -6.97 16.55 10.80
C LYS A 82 -7.22 16.76 12.28
N ASP A 83 -6.22 17.21 13.02
CA ASP A 83 -6.30 17.44 14.47
C ASP A 83 -6.84 16.21 15.25
N GLY A 84 -6.43 15.02 14.82
CA GLY A 84 -6.86 13.75 15.41
C GLY A 84 -8.22 13.22 14.91
N VAL A 85 -8.95 13.96 14.07
CA VAL A 85 -10.22 13.53 13.47
C VAL A 85 -9.96 12.95 12.08
N VAL A 86 -10.47 11.74 11.81
CA VAL A 86 -10.41 11.14 10.47
C VAL A 86 -11.31 11.94 9.53
N ILE A 87 -10.71 12.62 8.56
CA ILE A 87 -11.42 13.40 7.55
C ILE A 87 -11.49 12.70 6.19
N ASP A 88 -10.62 11.72 5.94
CA ASP A 88 -10.62 10.95 4.70
C ASP A 88 -10.12 9.52 4.92
N ARG A 89 -10.57 8.61 4.05
CA ARG A 89 -10.21 7.19 4.05
C ARG A 89 -9.93 6.74 2.63
N MET A 90 -8.91 5.91 2.46
CA MET A 90 -8.53 5.38 1.16
C MET A 90 -8.06 3.93 1.29
N GLY A 91 -8.27 3.14 0.23
CA GLY A 91 -7.67 1.82 0.12
C GLY A 91 -6.16 1.92 -0.10
N VAL A 92 -5.43 1.02 0.55
CA VAL A 92 -4.02 0.75 0.23
C VAL A 92 -3.98 -0.51 -0.60
N VAL A 93 -3.35 -0.43 -1.77
CA VAL A 93 -3.26 -1.51 -2.74
C VAL A 93 -1.82 -1.99 -2.89
N ALA A 94 -1.63 -3.23 -3.32
CA ALA A 94 -0.33 -3.73 -3.73
C ALA A 94 0.13 -3.03 -5.02
N ASN A 95 1.37 -2.53 -5.07
CA ASN A 95 1.92 -1.93 -6.28
C ASN A 95 2.72 -2.92 -7.16
N GLU A 96 2.88 -4.15 -6.68
CA GLU A 96 3.65 -5.22 -7.34
C GLU A 96 2.87 -6.54 -7.31
N ASP A 97 3.31 -7.52 -8.10
CA ASP A 97 2.76 -8.88 -8.11
C ASP A 97 3.68 -9.84 -7.36
N VAL A 98 3.13 -10.58 -6.39
CA VAL A 98 3.85 -11.61 -5.64
C VAL A 98 3.18 -12.96 -5.85
N ALA A 99 3.78 -13.78 -6.71
CA ALA A 99 3.39 -15.16 -6.91
C ALA A 99 3.69 -16.02 -5.68
N ARG A 100 2.94 -17.12 -5.51
CA ARG A 100 3.23 -18.13 -4.49
C ARG A 100 4.62 -18.73 -4.74
N LEU A 101 5.32 -19.05 -3.65
CA LEU A 101 6.60 -19.76 -3.69
C LEU A 101 6.33 -21.23 -4.08
N ASN A 102 6.92 -21.70 -5.18
CA ASN A 102 6.77 -23.07 -5.71
C ASN A 102 7.55 -24.11 -4.87
N LEU A 103 7.29 -24.20 -3.57
CA LEU A 103 7.90 -25.23 -2.74
C LEU A 103 7.46 -26.66 -3.13
N PHE A 104 6.38 -26.79 -3.91
CA PHE A 104 5.91 -28.08 -4.44
C PHE A 104 6.78 -28.64 -5.57
N ASP A 105 7.45 -27.81 -6.38
CA ASP A 105 8.35 -28.31 -7.42
C ASP A 105 9.55 -29.05 -6.78
N ALA A 106 10.07 -28.52 -5.67
CA ALA A 106 11.16 -29.15 -4.92
C ALA A 106 10.75 -30.46 -4.22
N ILE A 107 9.52 -30.53 -3.70
CA ILE A 107 9.00 -31.77 -3.07
C ILE A 107 8.72 -32.85 -4.13
N GLY A 108 8.27 -32.46 -5.33
CA GLY A 108 8.04 -33.36 -6.46
C GLY A 108 9.32 -34.03 -6.97
N GLU A 109 10.45 -33.30 -7.01
CA GLU A 109 11.75 -33.89 -7.39
C GLU A 109 12.27 -34.89 -6.34
N ILE A 110 12.15 -34.57 -5.06
CA ILE A 110 12.58 -35.48 -3.98
C ILE A 110 11.74 -36.77 -3.99
N ALA A 111 10.43 -36.68 -4.23
CA ALA A 111 9.55 -37.85 -4.34
C ALA A 111 9.86 -38.72 -5.58
N LYS A 112 10.21 -38.11 -6.72
CA LYS A 112 10.61 -38.86 -7.93
C LYS A 112 11.93 -39.60 -7.75
N ASN A 113 12.89 -39.03 -7.02
CA ASN A 113 14.17 -39.67 -6.78
C ASN A 113 14.06 -40.88 -5.83
N TRP A 114 13.04 -40.91 -4.97
CA TRP A 114 12.77 -42.06 -4.10
C TRP A 114 12.11 -43.24 -4.83
N SER A 115 11.32 -42.98 -5.87
CA SER A 115 10.61 -44.03 -6.63
C SER A 115 11.48 -44.78 -7.63
N THR A 116 12.69 -44.30 -7.93
CA THR A 116 13.60 -44.93 -8.91
C THR A 116 14.65 -45.85 -8.26
N SER A 117 14.69 -45.91 -6.92
CA SER A 117 15.47 -46.91 -6.19
C SER A 117 14.56 -48.08 -5.79
N LYS A 118 14.16 -48.90 -6.76
CA LYS A 118 13.68 -50.26 -6.52
C LYS A 118 14.04 -51.17 -7.68
#